data_AF-A0A4Q3YEL7-F1
#
_entry.id   AF-A0A4Q3YEL7-F1
#
_cell.length_a   1.000
_cell.length_b   1.000
_cell.length_c   1.000
_cell.angle_alpha   90.00
_cell.angle_beta   90.00
_cell.angle_gamma   90.00
#
_symmetry.space_group_name_H-M   'P 1'
#
loop_
_entity.id
_entity.type
_entity.pdbx_description
1 polymer ?
#
loop_
_entity_poly.entity_id
_entity_poly.type
_entity_poly.pdbx_seq_one_letter_code
_entity_poly.pdbx_strand_id
1 'polypeptide(L)'
;MRPRRISSWDEIQLEDLFAAFRKAKADCFFERSAYVAEQFAVYENGLFENLQVLLGRLRAGEVSAVLVEAQRNPGVFAKGVTLRPRGGATGGDRESLAAIQEALRSGDPVEAERLVQAALDEEEIALPAHAFFSDADRAFERLKAAFEVVPEFRLVGDFDVNTHVVSGLWINCIGHQFDAKLSRHAFGSRVRRYAADRTAGQKVGAYQYEAVGTFEPYFQPYRRWRDEGIKSIDDALKNEDSVVALTLDFSSYYHSIDPDFMLDERFKSAIGLELNGWESDFTKDFINTIQQWGATAASVIGAQDLAAPQIGGIPIGLAAVRIITNVLLYEMDRAIVDALHPIYYGRYVDDVFLVIKDSGRIKSTEQLWLYISSCLPNMFRVSGEEVEVCLPGNYQGETKLRLKPEKQRVFFLRGQAGRDLLSNI
;
A
#
# COMPACT_ATOMS: atom_id res chain seq x y z
N MET A 1 -10.32 11.70 28.42
CA MET A 1 -9.25 12.53 27.83
C MET A 1 -9.66 12.97 26.43
N ARG A 2 -9.62 14.28 26.18
CA ARG A 2 -9.90 14.86 24.84
C ARG A 2 -8.58 15.25 24.18
N PRO A 3 -8.46 15.24 22.84
CA PRO A 3 -7.32 15.83 22.17
C PRO A 3 -7.20 17.30 22.62
N ARG A 4 -6.07 17.66 23.22
CA ARG A 4 -5.74 19.05 23.56
C ARG A 4 -4.93 19.61 22.41
N ARG A 5 -5.19 20.86 22.03
CA ARG A 5 -4.31 21.56 21.08
C ARG A 5 -3.10 22.04 21.86
N ILE A 6 -1.97 21.39 21.62
CA ILE A 6 -0.72 21.65 22.34
C ILE A 6 0.06 22.74 21.60
N SER A 7 0.63 23.67 22.35
CA SER A 7 1.39 24.80 21.80
C SER A 7 2.87 24.83 22.23
N SER A 8 3.28 23.96 23.14
CA SER A 8 4.67 23.80 23.56
C SER A 8 4.94 22.43 24.19
N TRP A 9 6.21 22.02 24.26
CA TRP A 9 6.61 20.80 24.95
C TRP A 9 6.30 20.80 26.46
N ASP A 10 6.26 21.97 27.10
CA ASP A 10 5.91 22.11 28.52
C ASP A 10 4.47 21.69 28.83
N GLU A 11 3.56 21.83 27.86
CA GLU A 11 2.15 21.46 28.01
C GLU A 11 1.91 19.94 27.94
N ILE A 12 2.83 19.19 27.33
CA ILE A 12 2.79 17.72 27.24
C ILE A 12 2.88 17.17 28.65
N GLN A 13 1.92 16.33 29.05
CA GLN A 13 1.93 15.67 30.35
C GLN A 13 2.22 14.18 30.20
N LEU A 14 2.49 13.52 31.33
CA LEU A 14 2.75 12.08 31.36
C LEU A 14 1.55 11.28 30.83
N GLU A 15 0.32 11.77 31.05
CA GLU A 15 -0.90 11.17 30.54
C GLU A 15 -0.96 11.14 29.00
N ASP A 16 -0.41 12.16 28.33
CA ASP A 16 -0.34 12.20 26.87
C ASP A 16 0.61 11.12 26.35
N LEU A 17 1.72 10.88 27.04
CA LEU A 17 2.66 9.79 26.73
C LEU A 17 2.08 8.41 27.02
N PHE A 18 1.31 8.24 28.10
CA PHE A 18 0.58 7.00 28.35
C PHE A 18 -0.44 6.70 27.25
N ALA A 19 -1.18 7.71 26.81
CA ALA A 19 -2.14 7.57 25.72
C ALA A 19 -1.45 7.24 24.38
N ALA A 20 -0.31 7.87 24.11
CA ALA A 20 0.53 7.59 22.95
C ALA A 20 1.12 6.17 23.00
N PHE A 21 1.68 5.76 24.13
CA PHE A 21 2.23 4.42 24.37
C PHE A 21 1.19 3.32 24.13
N ARG A 22 0.00 3.47 24.71
CA ARG A 22 -1.09 2.48 24.55
C ARG A 22 -1.47 2.31 23.09
N LYS A 23 -1.59 3.42 22.35
CA LYS A 23 -1.88 3.39 20.91
C LYS A 23 -0.75 2.80 20.10
N ALA A 24 0.48 3.20 20.38
CA ALA A 24 1.69 2.66 19.75
C ALA A 24 1.77 1.14 19.92
N LYS A 25 1.58 0.63 21.14
CA LYS A 25 1.54 -0.81 21.42
C LYS A 25 0.45 -1.51 20.62
N ALA A 26 -0.76 -0.96 20.60
CA ALA A 26 -1.87 -1.55 19.86
C ALA A 26 -1.65 -1.53 18.34
N ASP A 27 -1.16 -0.42 17.80
CA ASP A 27 -0.89 -0.27 16.37
C ASP A 27 0.23 -1.23 15.93
N CYS A 28 1.29 -1.36 16.72
CA CYS A 28 2.39 -2.30 16.47
C CYS A 28 1.98 -3.77 16.65
N PHE A 29 1.04 -4.07 17.55
CA PHE A 29 0.53 -5.44 17.71
C PHE A 29 -0.18 -5.95 16.44
N PHE A 30 -0.87 -5.06 15.71
CA PHE A 30 -1.51 -5.40 14.44
C PHE A 30 -0.58 -5.25 13.23
N GLU A 31 0.63 -4.74 13.42
CA GLU A 31 1.64 -4.63 12.38
C GLU A 31 2.45 -5.93 12.29
N ARG A 32 2.46 -6.55 11.12
CA ARG A 32 3.14 -7.84 10.90
C ARG A 32 4.61 -7.66 10.56
N SER A 33 5.02 -6.46 10.16
CA SER A 33 6.35 -6.21 9.64
C SER A 33 7.39 -5.81 10.68
N ALA A 34 6.98 -5.27 11.83
CA ALA A 34 7.90 -4.59 12.76
C ALA A 34 8.46 -5.47 13.90
N TYR A 35 7.92 -6.66 14.16
CA TYR A 35 8.39 -7.60 15.21
C TYR A 35 8.81 -6.95 16.55
N VAL A 36 8.08 -5.93 17.03
CA VAL A 36 8.45 -5.15 18.23
C VAL A 36 7.78 -5.60 19.54
N ALA A 37 6.98 -6.67 19.52
CA ALA A 37 6.17 -7.09 20.67
C ALA A 37 7.00 -7.38 21.93
N GLU A 38 8.16 -8.03 21.79
CA GLU A 38 9.08 -8.28 22.90
C GLU A 38 9.63 -6.97 23.50
N GLN A 39 10.00 -6.01 22.65
CA GLN A 39 10.52 -4.71 23.11
C GLN A 39 9.47 -3.97 23.95
N PHE A 40 8.19 -4.00 23.53
CA PHE A 40 7.10 -3.45 24.33
C PHE A 40 6.93 -4.17 25.67
N ALA A 41 7.02 -5.50 25.70
CA ALA A 41 6.91 -6.27 26.94
C ALA A 41 8.05 -5.93 27.93
N VAL A 42 9.28 -5.78 27.44
CA VAL A 42 10.44 -5.35 28.26
C VAL A 42 10.27 -3.91 28.75
N TYR A 43 9.83 -3.00 27.89
CA TYR A 43 9.60 -1.59 28.22
C TYR A 43 8.53 -1.42 29.32
N GLU A 44 7.55 -2.33 29.37
CA GLU A 44 6.48 -2.30 30.38
C GLU A 44 6.93 -2.60 31.81
N ASN A 45 8.08 -3.27 31.99
CA ASN A 45 8.61 -3.59 33.33
C ASN A 45 8.93 -2.34 34.16
N GLY A 46 9.18 -1.20 33.51
CA GLY A 46 9.42 0.11 34.13
C GLY A 46 8.65 1.22 33.40
N LEU A 47 7.39 0.94 33.02
CA LEU A 47 6.62 1.80 32.12
C LEU A 47 6.57 3.27 32.60
N PHE A 48 6.31 3.47 33.89
CA PHE A 48 6.17 4.82 34.45
C PHE A 48 7.49 5.59 34.38
N GLU A 49 8.60 4.97 34.82
CA GLU A 49 9.94 5.54 34.81
C GLU A 49 10.41 5.83 33.38
N ASN A 50 10.21 4.88 32.47
CA ASN A 50 10.58 5.01 31.07
C ASN A 50 9.86 6.21 30.40
N LEU A 51 8.55 6.35 30.64
CA LEU A 51 7.78 7.48 30.10
C LEU A 51 8.13 8.81 30.80
N GLN A 52 8.50 8.80 32.09
CA GLN A 52 8.99 10.00 32.77
C GLN A 52 10.33 10.48 32.19
N VAL A 53 11.26 9.56 31.93
CA VAL A 53 12.53 9.88 31.27
C VAL A 53 12.27 10.45 29.88
N LEU A 54 11.43 9.79 29.08
CA LEU A 54 11.03 10.29 27.76
C LEU A 54 10.42 11.68 27.84
N LEU A 55 9.50 11.94 28.79
CA LEU A 55 8.89 13.25 29.00
C LEU A 55 9.93 14.34 29.30
N GLY A 56 10.89 14.03 30.18
CA GLY A 56 11.98 14.95 30.52
C GLY A 56 12.81 15.34 29.29
N ARG A 57 13.17 14.36 28.46
CA ARG A 57 13.90 14.59 27.20
C ARG A 57 13.10 15.43 26.20
N LEU A 58 11.82 15.13 26.01
CA LEU A 58 10.95 15.90 25.10
C LEU A 58 10.82 17.37 25.56
N ARG A 59 10.65 17.61 26.87
CA ARG A 59 10.60 18.97 27.45
C ARG A 59 11.93 19.71 27.39
N ALA A 60 13.06 18.99 27.37
CA ALA A 60 14.38 19.56 27.14
C ALA A 60 14.66 19.91 25.66
N GLY A 61 13.70 19.67 24.75
CA GLY A 61 13.87 19.92 23.31
C GLY A 61 14.68 18.84 22.59
N GLU A 62 14.89 17.68 23.21
CA GLU A 62 15.69 16.57 22.65
C GLU A 62 14.90 15.66 21.70
N VAL A 63 13.80 16.14 21.10
CA VAL A 63 12.90 15.34 20.25
C VAL A 63 13.65 14.70 19.10
N SER A 64 14.45 15.49 18.38
CA SER A 64 15.32 14.99 17.31
C SER A 64 16.32 13.95 17.81
N ALA A 65 16.92 14.15 18.99
CA ALA A 65 17.88 13.19 19.56
C ALA A 65 17.20 11.86 19.93
N VAL A 66 16.03 11.91 20.57
CA VAL A 66 15.22 10.72 20.90
C VAL A 66 14.89 9.92 19.64
N LEU A 67 14.49 10.60 18.57
CA LEU A 67 14.12 9.95 17.32
C LEU A 67 15.32 9.36 16.56
N VAL A 68 16.49 10.01 16.60
CA VAL A 68 17.70 9.58 15.89
C VAL A 68 18.46 8.49 16.64
N GLU A 69 18.66 8.61 17.95
CA GLU A 69 19.34 7.60 18.78
C GLU A 69 18.63 6.24 18.75
N ALA A 70 17.31 6.29 18.60
CA ALA A 70 16.45 5.12 18.55
C ALA A 70 16.33 4.49 17.16
N GLN A 71 16.82 5.17 16.12
CA GLN A 71 16.80 4.65 14.77
C GLN A 71 17.87 3.57 14.63
N ARG A 72 17.44 2.34 14.32
CA ARG A 72 18.33 1.24 13.99
C ARG A 72 18.47 1.10 12.48
N ASN A 73 19.36 0.21 12.04
CA ASN A 73 19.44 -0.15 10.63
C ASN A 73 18.08 -0.64 10.12
N PRO A 74 17.68 -0.33 8.88
CA PRO A 74 16.44 -0.84 8.30
C PRO A 74 16.32 -2.36 8.47
N GLY A 75 15.17 -2.79 8.99
CA GLY A 75 14.84 -4.21 9.06
C GLY A 75 14.56 -4.78 7.67
N VAL A 76 14.76 -6.08 7.51
CA VAL A 76 14.44 -6.81 6.27
C VAL A 76 13.25 -7.73 6.53
N PHE A 77 12.20 -7.59 5.74
CA PHE A 77 10.98 -8.39 5.82
C PHE A 77 10.78 -9.21 4.55
N ALA A 78 10.49 -10.50 4.69
CA ALA A 78 10.17 -11.37 3.55
C ALA A 78 8.80 -10.98 2.96
N LYS A 79 8.79 -10.56 1.70
CA LYS A 79 7.59 -10.08 1.00
C LYS A 79 6.90 -11.19 0.22
N GLY A 80 7.67 -12.06 -0.42
CA GLY A 80 7.13 -13.11 -1.27
C GLY A 80 8.22 -13.79 -2.10
N VAL A 81 7.79 -14.45 -3.17
CA VAL A 81 8.68 -15.08 -4.16
C VAL A 81 8.23 -14.69 -5.56
N THR A 82 9.19 -14.37 -6.41
CA THR A 82 8.97 -14.16 -7.85
C THR A 82 9.51 -15.37 -8.60
N LEU A 83 8.73 -15.83 -9.57
CA LEU A 83 9.07 -16.97 -10.42
C LEU A 83 9.63 -16.44 -11.74
N ARG A 84 10.91 -16.73 -12.01
CA ARG A 84 11.51 -16.43 -13.32
C ARG A 84 11.56 -17.71 -14.14
N PRO A 85 10.95 -17.76 -15.34
CA PRO A 85 11.03 -18.95 -16.17
C PRO A 85 12.49 -19.34 -16.40
N ARG A 86 12.85 -20.60 -16.15
CA ARG A 86 14.14 -21.12 -16.59
C ARG A 86 14.07 -21.23 -18.11
N GLY A 87 15.00 -20.60 -18.82
CA GLY A 87 14.89 -20.40 -20.27
C GLY A 87 14.82 -21.71 -21.07
N GLY A 88 13.86 -21.77 -22.00
CA GLY A 88 13.94 -22.51 -23.27
C GLY A 88 13.56 -24.00 -23.28
N ALA A 89 12.40 -24.32 -23.86
CA ALA A 89 12.27 -25.22 -25.01
C ALA A 89 10.82 -25.16 -25.53
N THR A 90 10.63 -24.66 -26.75
CA THR A 90 9.32 -24.62 -27.43
C THR A 90 9.22 -25.66 -28.56
N GLY A 91 9.95 -26.77 -28.47
CA GLY A 91 10.16 -27.68 -29.63
C GLY A 91 9.93 -29.18 -29.41
N GLY A 92 10.19 -29.74 -28.23
CA GLY A 92 10.27 -31.21 -28.03
C GLY A 92 8.91 -31.94 -27.94
N ASP A 93 8.00 -31.45 -27.10
CA ASP A 93 6.76 -32.18 -26.74
C ASP A 93 5.85 -32.58 -27.91
N ARG A 94 5.80 -31.77 -28.98
CA ARG A 94 4.89 -32.02 -30.11
C ARG A 94 5.33 -33.20 -30.97
N GLU A 95 6.63 -33.46 -31.09
CA GLU A 95 7.15 -34.58 -31.88
C GLU A 95 6.95 -35.91 -31.13
N SER A 96 7.21 -35.95 -29.83
CA SER A 96 7.04 -37.15 -28.99
C SER A 96 5.57 -37.59 -28.91
N LEU A 97 4.64 -36.65 -28.78
CA LEU A 97 3.21 -36.96 -28.69
C LEU A 97 2.62 -37.45 -30.02
N ALA A 98 3.10 -36.92 -31.14
CA ALA A 98 2.72 -37.39 -32.48
C ALA A 98 3.22 -38.82 -32.74
N ALA A 99 4.45 -39.14 -32.32
CA ALA A 99 5.03 -40.48 -32.45
C ALA A 99 4.27 -41.52 -31.60
N ILE A 100 3.91 -41.18 -30.36
CA ILE A 100 3.08 -42.02 -29.48
C ILE A 100 1.70 -42.27 -30.13
N GLN A 101 1.07 -41.22 -30.68
CA GLN A 101 -0.22 -41.35 -31.35
C GLN A 101 -0.16 -42.20 -32.63
N GLU A 102 0.96 -42.22 -33.33
CA GLU A 102 1.18 -43.06 -34.50
C GLU A 102 1.36 -44.53 -34.12
N ALA A 103 2.17 -44.82 -33.08
CA ALA A 103 2.35 -46.18 -32.54
C ALA A 103 1.04 -46.79 -32.01
N LEU A 104 0.20 -45.96 -31.36
CA LEU A 104 -1.15 -46.38 -30.95
C LEU A 104 -2.06 -46.68 -32.16
N ARG A 105 -1.91 -45.95 -33.26
CA ARG A 105 -2.68 -46.15 -34.50
C ARG A 105 -2.22 -47.38 -35.30
N SER A 106 -0.93 -47.72 -35.26
CA SER A 106 -0.38 -48.91 -35.91
C SER A 106 -0.68 -50.21 -35.17
N GLY A 107 -1.19 -50.13 -33.94
CA GLY A 107 -1.59 -51.28 -33.13
C GLY A 107 -0.43 -51.98 -32.42
N ASP A 108 0.69 -51.29 -32.18
CA ASP A 108 1.83 -51.79 -31.42
C ASP A 108 1.83 -51.20 -29.99
N PRO A 109 1.21 -51.89 -29.02
CA PRO A 109 1.10 -51.38 -27.64
C PRO A 109 2.44 -51.36 -26.90
N VAL A 110 3.40 -52.22 -27.27
CA VAL A 110 4.71 -52.29 -26.61
C VAL A 110 5.55 -51.08 -27.00
N GLU A 111 5.53 -50.71 -28.28
CA GLU A 111 6.22 -49.52 -28.75
C GLU A 111 5.58 -48.24 -28.20
N ALA A 112 4.25 -48.18 -28.13
CA ALA A 112 3.56 -47.05 -27.52
C ALA A 112 3.92 -46.88 -26.03
N GLU A 113 3.94 -47.97 -25.25
CA GLU A 113 4.32 -47.93 -23.83
C GLU A 113 5.78 -47.53 -23.62
N ARG A 114 6.69 -48.04 -24.47
CA ARG A 114 8.11 -47.63 -24.48
C ARG A 114 8.28 -46.15 -24.75
N LEU A 115 7.57 -45.60 -25.74
CA LEU A 115 7.63 -44.19 -26.10
C LEU A 115 7.01 -43.29 -25.01
N VAL A 116 5.93 -43.74 -24.36
CA VAL A 116 5.35 -43.03 -23.21
C VAL A 116 6.34 -42.99 -22.05
N GLN A 117 6.97 -44.13 -21.69
CA GLN A 117 7.92 -44.15 -20.60
C GLN A 117 9.17 -43.31 -20.91
N ALA A 118 9.68 -43.37 -22.14
CA ALA A 118 10.78 -42.51 -22.58
C ALA A 118 10.44 -41.02 -22.53
N ALA A 119 9.21 -40.63 -22.92
CA ALA A 119 8.74 -39.24 -22.82
C ALA A 119 8.50 -38.79 -21.38
N LEU A 120 8.19 -39.70 -20.45
CA LEU A 120 8.09 -39.40 -19.02
C LEU A 120 9.48 -39.32 -18.33
N ASP A 121 10.49 -39.98 -18.90
CA ASP A 121 11.87 -39.99 -18.41
C ASP A 121 12.75 -38.87 -19.03
N GLU A 122 12.36 -38.29 -20.17
CA GLU A 122 12.97 -37.06 -20.70
C GLU A 122 12.73 -35.91 -19.71
N GLU A 123 13.81 -35.29 -19.23
CA GLU A 123 13.74 -34.20 -18.26
C GLU A 123 12.76 -33.11 -18.72
N GLU A 124 11.79 -32.86 -17.85
CA GLU A 124 10.66 -31.95 -17.91
C GLU A 124 11.04 -30.54 -18.42
N ILE A 125 11.07 -30.33 -19.74
CA ILE A 125 11.26 -28.99 -20.32
C ILE A 125 10.19 -28.72 -21.39
N ALA A 126 8.95 -28.61 -20.94
CA ALA A 126 7.95 -27.71 -21.56
C ALA A 126 6.69 -27.66 -20.67
N LEU A 127 6.19 -26.46 -20.38
CA LEU A 127 4.90 -26.31 -19.69
C LEU A 127 3.93 -25.40 -20.46
N PRO A 128 2.74 -25.91 -20.82
CA PRO A 128 1.56 -25.08 -20.99
C PRO A 128 1.12 -24.53 -19.61
N ALA A 129 0.77 -23.24 -19.56
CA ALA A 129 0.41 -22.50 -18.34
C ALA A 129 -0.93 -22.89 -17.67
N HIS A 130 -1.44 -24.10 -17.90
CA HIS A 130 -2.84 -24.48 -17.60
C HIS A 130 -3.00 -25.81 -16.83
N ALA A 131 -2.05 -26.17 -15.96
CA ALA A 131 -2.17 -27.35 -15.09
C ALA A 131 -2.06 -26.96 -13.61
N PHE A 132 -2.99 -27.47 -12.79
CA PHE A 132 -3.07 -27.22 -11.35
C PHE A 132 -3.05 -28.54 -10.60
N PHE A 133 -2.26 -28.63 -9.54
CA PHE A 133 -2.11 -29.82 -8.71
C PHE A 133 -2.77 -29.56 -7.35
N SER A 134 -3.60 -30.50 -6.89
CA SER A 134 -4.11 -30.48 -5.52
C SER A 134 -3.07 -30.94 -4.49
N ASP A 135 -2.06 -31.67 -4.94
CA ASP A 135 -0.91 -32.10 -4.14
C ASP A 135 0.15 -30.99 -4.11
N ALA A 136 0.45 -30.50 -2.91
CA ALA A 136 1.33 -29.34 -2.72
C ALA A 136 2.80 -29.67 -3.03
N ASP A 137 3.26 -30.88 -2.72
CA ASP A 137 4.65 -31.29 -2.97
C ASP A 137 4.89 -31.40 -4.47
N ARG A 138 3.96 -32.04 -5.20
CA ARG A 138 4.02 -32.12 -6.67
C ARG A 138 3.93 -30.74 -7.33
N ALA A 139 3.07 -29.86 -6.80
CA ALA A 139 2.98 -28.48 -7.29
C ALA A 139 4.32 -27.75 -7.12
N PHE A 140 4.99 -27.95 -5.97
CA PHE A 140 6.25 -27.29 -5.65
C PHE A 140 7.44 -27.86 -6.45
N GLU A 141 7.52 -29.18 -6.63
CA GLU A 141 8.56 -29.80 -7.48
C GLU A 141 8.49 -29.28 -8.91
N ARG A 142 7.29 -29.27 -9.52
CA ARG A 142 7.07 -28.69 -10.85
C ARG A 142 7.47 -27.22 -10.92
N LEU A 143 7.12 -26.45 -9.88
CA LEU A 143 7.46 -25.04 -9.81
C LEU A 143 8.99 -24.83 -9.79
N LYS A 144 9.73 -25.64 -9.03
CA LYS A 144 11.21 -25.61 -9.02
C LYS A 144 11.83 -26.05 -10.35
N ALA A 145 11.21 -27.02 -11.05
CA ALA A 145 11.67 -27.48 -12.34
C ALA A 145 11.54 -26.37 -13.40
N ALA A 146 10.39 -25.71 -13.45
CA ALA A 146 10.08 -24.71 -14.47
C ALA A 146 10.58 -23.30 -14.18
N PHE A 147 10.78 -22.95 -12.90
CA PHE A 147 11.09 -21.58 -12.49
C PHE A 147 12.29 -21.52 -11.55
N GLU A 148 13.10 -20.48 -11.73
CA GLU A 148 13.95 -19.96 -10.67
C GLU A 148 13.06 -19.23 -9.66
N VAL A 149 13.11 -19.67 -8.40
CA VAL A 149 12.39 -19.05 -7.29
C VAL A 149 13.27 -17.98 -6.67
N VAL A 150 12.94 -16.72 -6.94
CA VAL A 150 13.68 -15.56 -6.43
C VAL A 150 12.96 -15.00 -5.22
N PRO A 151 13.56 -15.01 -4.01
CA PRO A 151 12.93 -14.43 -2.84
C PRO A 151 12.86 -12.91 -2.98
N GLU A 152 11.72 -12.34 -2.60
CA GLU A 152 11.51 -10.91 -2.53
C GLU A 152 11.54 -10.44 -1.08
N PHE A 153 12.32 -9.39 -0.85
CA PHE A 153 12.41 -8.73 0.45
C PHE A 153 11.91 -7.29 0.36
N ARG A 154 11.63 -6.72 1.52
CA ARG A 154 11.21 -5.33 1.69
C ARG A 154 11.89 -4.76 2.91
N LEU A 155 12.33 -3.50 2.82
CA LEU A 155 12.84 -2.81 3.99
C LEU A 155 11.71 -2.26 4.85
N VAL A 156 11.88 -2.36 6.15
CA VAL A 156 10.93 -1.93 7.16
C VAL A 156 11.64 -1.11 8.23
N GLY A 157 10.89 -0.28 8.94
CA GLY A 157 11.40 0.43 10.10
C GLY A 157 11.74 -0.53 11.23
N ASP A 158 12.95 -0.40 11.79
CA ASP A 158 13.32 -0.98 13.08
C ASP A 158 13.59 0.18 14.05
N PHE A 159 12.67 0.35 15.00
CA PHE A 159 12.67 1.47 15.92
C PHE A 159 12.43 0.96 17.34
N ASP A 160 12.99 1.67 18.31
CA ASP A 160 12.72 1.39 19.72
C ASP A 160 11.29 1.81 20.13
N VAL A 161 10.90 1.43 21.34
CA VAL A 161 9.59 1.76 21.88
C VAL A 161 9.39 3.27 22.03
N ASN A 162 10.42 4.05 22.38
CA ASN A 162 10.30 5.51 22.51
C ASN A 162 9.90 6.16 21.19
N THR A 163 10.49 5.73 20.06
CA THR A 163 10.13 6.24 18.74
C THR A 163 8.71 5.89 18.37
N HIS A 164 8.25 4.67 18.70
CA HIS A 164 6.85 4.31 18.51
C HIS A 164 5.91 5.17 19.38
N VAL A 165 6.30 5.47 20.63
CA VAL A 165 5.55 6.38 21.50
C VAL A 165 5.52 7.80 20.92
N VAL A 166 6.64 8.34 20.46
CA VAL A 166 6.71 9.68 19.83
C VAL A 166 5.90 9.70 18.53
N SER A 167 5.92 8.63 17.74
CA SER A 167 5.05 8.48 16.57
C SER A 167 3.57 8.54 16.93
N GLY A 168 3.15 7.81 17.98
CA GLY A 168 1.78 7.86 18.50
C GLY A 168 1.41 9.23 19.07
N LEU A 169 2.35 9.91 19.72
CA LEU A 169 2.18 11.26 20.25
C LEU A 169 1.98 12.27 19.12
N TRP A 170 2.79 12.20 18.07
CA TRP A 170 2.65 13.04 16.87
C TRP A 170 1.27 12.86 16.24
N ILE A 171 0.76 11.62 16.13
CA ILE A 171 -0.60 11.40 15.60
C ILE A 171 -1.67 12.00 16.52
N ASN A 172 -1.50 11.80 17.83
CA ASN A 172 -2.46 12.28 18.83
C ASN A 172 -2.59 13.81 18.87
N CYS A 173 -1.52 14.53 18.54
CA CYS A 173 -1.47 15.99 18.54
C CYS A 173 -1.73 16.59 17.16
N ILE A 174 -1.15 16.00 16.11
CA ILE A 174 -0.98 16.62 14.78
C ILE A 174 -1.51 15.73 13.67
N GLY A 175 -1.06 14.47 13.59
CA GLY A 175 -1.37 13.59 12.46
C GLY A 175 -2.86 13.38 12.21
N HIS A 176 -3.68 13.34 13.26
CA HIS A 176 -5.13 13.24 13.10
C HIS A 176 -5.76 14.47 12.42
N GLN A 177 -5.08 15.62 12.40
CA GLN A 177 -5.53 16.83 11.70
C GLN A 177 -5.31 16.70 10.19
N PHE A 178 -4.18 16.12 9.78
CA PHE A 178 -3.91 15.74 8.39
C PHE A 178 -4.95 14.72 7.87
N ASP A 179 -5.18 13.63 8.62
CA ASP A 179 -6.21 12.63 8.26
C ASP A 179 -7.61 13.22 8.15
N ALA A 180 -7.93 14.28 8.91
CA ALA A 180 -9.23 14.91 8.88
C ALA A 180 -9.52 15.61 7.54
N LYS A 181 -8.48 15.92 6.76
CA LYS A 181 -8.62 16.55 5.43
C LYS A 181 -8.98 15.54 4.35
N LEU A 182 -8.62 14.27 4.53
CA LEU A 182 -8.92 13.22 3.56
C LEU A 182 -10.42 13.08 3.32
N SER A 183 -10.80 13.00 2.05
CA SER A 183 -12.18 12.83 1.62
C SER A 183 -12.73 11.46 2.02
N ARG A 184 -14.02 11.23 1.77
CA ARG A 184 -14.66 9.92 1.93
C ARG A 184 -14.11 8.84 0.97
N HIS A 185 -13.40 9.25 -0.08
CA HIS A 185 -12.86 8.34 -1.08
C HIS A 185 -11.56 7.67 -0.62
N ALA A 186 -10.93 8.12 0.46
CA ALA A 186 -9.80 7.45 1.11
C ALA A 186 -10.29 6.52 2.23
N PHE A 187 -10.26 5.21 1.99
CA PHE A 187 -10.76 4.17 2.89
C PHE A 187 -9.68 3.59 3.80
N GLY A 188 -8.49 3.39 3.24
CA GLY A 188 -7.38 2.73 3.94
C GLY A 188 -6.75 3.63 5.01
N SER A 189 -6.21 3.02 6.07
CA SER A 189 -5.38 3.69 7.08
C SER A 189 -5.96 4.98 7.68
N ARG A 190 -7.29 5.04 7.86
CA ARG A 190 -7.97 6.16 8.51
C ARG A 190 -7.90 6.05 10.03
N VAL A 191 -7.70 7.19 10.69
CA VAL A 191 -7.75 7.23 12.16
C VAL A 191 -9.19 7.02 12.65
N ARG A 192 -9.37 6.42 13.82
CA ARG A 192 -10.69 6.18 14.39
C ARG A 192 -11.38 7.50 14.72
N ARG A 193 -12.61 7.68 14.25
CA ARG A 193 -13.42 8.88 14.48
C ARG A 193 -14.80 8.52 15.02
N TYR A 194 -15.40 9.38 15.84
CA TYR A 194 -16.73 9.11 16.40
C TYR A 194 -17.78 9.09 15.29
N ALA A 195 -18.52 7.98 15.19
CA ALA A 195 -19.64 7.82 14.27
C ALA A 195 -20.86 8.62 14.74
N ALA A 196 -21.81 8.84 13.84
CA ALA A 196 -23.05 9.57 14.14
C ALA A 196 -23.93 8.89 15.23
N ASP A 197 -23.78 7.58 15.41
CA ASP A 197 -24.71 6.72 16.16
C ASP A 197 -24.14 6.18 17.48
N ARG A 198 -23.15 6.85 18.10
CA ARG A 198 -22.64 6.45 19.42
C ARG A 198 -22.77 7.58 20.44
N THR A 199 -23.58 7.29 21.46
CA THR A 199 -23.64 7.84 22.84
C THR A 199 -23.27 9.32 23.05
N ALA A 200 -24.25 10.04 23.60
CA ALA A 200 -24.28 11.47 23.88
C ALA A 200 -22.95 12.09 24.37
N GLY A 201 -22.49 13.14 23.68
CA GLY A 201 -21.50 14.10 24.18
C GLY A 201 -20.24 14.32 23.33
N GLN A 202 -19.97 13.47 22.33
CA GLN A 202 -18.79 13.61 21.45
C GLN A 202 -19.19 14.12 20.05
N LYS A 203 -18.35 14.97 19.45
CA LYS A 203 -18.59 15.52 18.11
C LYS A 203 -18.37 14.45 17.05
N VAL A 204 -19.37 14.21 16.20
CA VAL A 204 -19.25 13.31 15.04
C VAL A 204 -18.06 13.71 14.17
N GLY A 205 -17.26 12.72 13.75
CA GLY A 205 -16.04 12.94 12.97
C GLY A 205 -14.82 13.39 13.80
N ALA A 206 -14.98 13.68 15.09
CA ALA A 206 -13.84 13.97 15.96
C ALA A 206 -12.98 12.72 16.17
N TYR A 207 -11.67 12.93 16.30
CA TYR A 207 -10.71 11.88 16.56
C TYR A 207 -11.00 11.17 17.88
N GLN A 208 -11.06 9.83 17.85
CA GLN A 208 -11.26 9.01 19.04
C GLN A 208 -9.93 8.86 19.80
N TYR A 209 -9.60 9.87 20.60
CA TYR A 209 -8.39 9.88 21.42
C TYR A 209 -8.30 8.66 22.36
N GLU A 210 -9.43 8.23 22.91
CA GLU A 210 -9.51 7.15 23.91
C GLU A 210 -9.55 5.73 23.30
N ALA A 211 -9.65 5.60 21.97
CA ALA A 211 -9.64 4.29 21.33
C ALA A 211 -8.35 3.51 21.59
N VAL A 212 -8.44 2.18 21.67
CA VAL A 212 -7.32 1.28 21.98
C VAL A 212 -6.15 1.45 21.00
N GLY A 213 -6.45 1.41 19.69
CA GLY A 213 -5.49 1.72 18.62
C GLY A 213 -5.89 2.99 17.88
N THR A 214 -4.97 3.48 17.07
CA THR A 214 -5.14 4.74 16.31
C THR A 214 -6.05 4.54 15.11
N PHE A 215 -5.88 3.44 14.38
CA PHE A 215 -6.49 3.22 13.07
C PHE A 215 -7.69 2.27 13.10
N GLU A 216 -8.57 2.41 12.11
CA GLU A 216 -9.61 1.41 11.85
C GLU A 216 -8.97 0.06 11.48
N PRO A 217 -9.54 -1.09 11.95
CA PRO A 217 -9.06 -2.40 11.55
C PRO A 217 -9.21 -2.61 10.04
N TYR A 218 -8.15 -3.06 9.36
CA TYR A 218 -8.02 -3.03 7.90
C TYR A 218 -9.15 -3.76 7.14
N PHE A 219 -9.67 -4.86 7.69
CA PHE A 219 -10.59 -5.75 6.97
C PHE A 219 -11.95 -5.12 6.66
N GLN A 220 -12.50 -4.25 7.52
CA GLN A 220 -13.81 -3.65 7.28
C GLN A 220 -13.73 -2.56 6.19
N PRO A 221 -12.82 -1.57 6.26
CA PRO A 221 -12.74 -0.54 5.24
C PRO A 221 -12.29 -1.09 3.89
N TYR A 222 -11.44 -2.12 3.87
CA TYR A 222 -11.04 -2.80 2.62
C TYR A 222 -12.22 -3.50 1.96
N ARG A 223 -12.98 -4.28 2.73
CA ARG A 223 -14.21 -4.93 2.22
C ARG A 223 -15.19 -3.89 1.71
N ARG A 224 -15.42 -2.81 2.46
CA ARG A 224 -16.31 -1.72 2.07
C ARG A 224 -15.86 -1.08 0.74
N TRP A 225 -14.59 -0.71 0.64
CA TRP A 225 -14.01 -0.14 -0.59
C TRP A 225 -14.21 -1.04 -1.82
N ARG A 226 -14.02 -2.35 -1.68
CA ARG A 226 -14.22 -3.30 -2.78
C ARG A 226 -15.70 -3.49 -3.10
N ASP A 227 -16.51 -3.80 -2.08
CA ASP A 227 -17.91 -4.19 -2.25
C ASP A 227 -18.77 -3.01 -2.73
N GLU A 228 -18.49 -1.77 -2.29
CA GLU A 228 -19.16 -0.57 -2.80
C GLU A 228 -18.84 -0.33 -4.28
N GLY A 229 -17.58 -0.55 -4.70
CA GLY A 229 -17.20 -0.44 -6.10
C GLY A 229 -17.88 -1.50 -6.97
N ILE A 230 -17.88 -2.77 -6.56
CA ILE A 230 -18.59 -3.86 -7.26
C ILE A 230 -20.09 -3.57 -7.35
N LYS A 231 -20.69 -3.13 -6.24
CA LYS A 231 -22.11 -2.75 -6.20
C LYS A 231 -22.42 -1.62 -7.18
N SER A 232 -21.56 -0.60 -7.26
CA SER A 232 -21.75 0.52 -8.19
C SER A 232 -21.78 0.08 -9.66
N ILE A 233 -21.00 -0.95 -10.01
CA ILE A 233 -20.99 -1.55 -11.35
C ILE A 233 -22.31 -2.29 -11.60
N ASP A 234 -22.74 -3.16 -10.68
CA ASP A 234 -24.01 -3.90 -10.84
C ASP A 234 -25.22 -2.96 -10.92
N ASP A 235 -25.26 -1.91 -10.09
CA ASP A 235 -26.32 -0.89 -10.11
C ASP A 235 -26.33 -0.10 -11.43
N ALA A 236 -25.16 0.27 -11.98
CA ALA A 236 -25.07 0.92 -13.29
C ALA A 236 -25.55 0.00 -14.44
N LEU A 237 -25.10 -1.26 -14.44
CA LEU A 237 -25.49 -2.24 -15.46
C LEU A 237 -27.00 -2.56 -15.43
N LYS A 238 -27.61 -2.58 -14.24
CA LYS A 238 -29.08 -2.71 -14.07
C LYS A 238 -29.84 -1.53 -14.66
N ASN A 239 -29.25 -0.34 -14.64
CA ASN A 239 -29.81 0.87 -15.24
C ASN A 239 -29.47 0.98 -16.75
N GLU A 240 -29.01 -0.10 -17.37
CA GLU A 240 -28.61 -0.18 -18.77
C GLU A 240 -27.43 0.72 -19.17
N ASP A 241 -26.69 1.25 -18.18
CA ASP A 241 -25.46 1.99 -18.43
C ASP A 241 -24.31 1.02 -18.71
N SER A 242 -23.52 1.31 -19.74
CA SER A 242 -22.22 0.67 -19.96
C SER A 242 -21.16 1.32 -19.05
N VAL A 243 -20.23 0.54 -18.54
CA VAL A 243 -19.18 1.04 -17.63
C VAL A 243 -17.79 0.54 -18.01
N VAL A 244 -16.78 1.34 -17.70
CA VAL A 244 -15.38 0.91 -17.66
C VAL A 244 -14.93 0.93 -16.20
N ALA A 245 -14.50 -0.23 -15.69
CA ALA A 245 -13.94 -0.38 -14.35
C ALA A 245 -12.43 -0.59 -14.44
N LEU A 246 -11.68 0.09 -13.59
CA LEU A 246 -10.22 0.13 -13.56
C LEU A 246 -9.73 -0.05 -12.12
N THR A 247 -8.85 -1.03 -11.91
CA THR A 247 -8.11 -1.20 -10.65
C THR A 247 -6.63 -0.95 -10.86
N LEU A 248 -6.03 -0.13 -10.00
CA LEU A 248 -4.62 0.29 -10.09
C LEU A 248 -3.91 0.03 -8.76
N ASP A 249 -2.60 -0.21 -8.83
CA ASP A 249 -1.70 -0.43 -7.68
C ASP A 249 -0.38 0.31 -7.95
N PHE A 250 0.18 0.97 -6.94
CA PHE A 250 1.47 1.65 -7.09
C PHE A 250 2.65 0.70 -6.89
N SER A 251 3.65 0.81 -7.76
CA SER A 251 4.92 0.10 -7.63
C SER A 251 5.75 0.69 -6.50
N SER A 252 6.20 -0.16 -5.57
CA SER A 252 7.14 0.20 -4.49
C SER A 252 6.75 1.46 -3.69
N TYR A 253 5.45 1.71 -3.54
CA TYR A 253 4.88 2.99 -3.09
C TYR A 253 5.65 3.65 -1.93
N TYR A 254 5.81 2.97 -0.80
CA TYR A 254 6.49 3.51 0.39
C TYR A 254 7.96 3.88 0.14
N HIS A 255 8.67 3.12 -0.71
CA HIS A 255 10.07 3.35 -1.06
C HIS A 255 10.26 4.39 -2.17
N SER A 256 9.18 5.04 -2.61
CA SER A 256 9.23 6.09 -3.64
C SER A 256 8.69 7.43 -3.16
N ILE A 257 8.49 7.57 -1.83
CA ILE A 257 7.96 8.78 -1.21
C ILE A 257 9.08 9.58 -0.57
N ASP A 258 9.17 10.84 -0.97
CA ASP A 258 9.88 11.88 -0.25
C ASP A 258 8.92 12.51 0.78
N PRO A 259 9.18 12.41 2.09
CA PRO A 259 8.27 12.91 3.12
C PRO A 259 8.25 14.44 3.25
N ASP A 260 9.14 15.18 2.59
CA ASP A 260 9.27 16.64 2.74
C ASP A 260 8.01 17.42 2.35
N PHE A 261 7.14 16.84 1.53
CA PHE A 261 5.87 17.47 1.19
C PHE A 261 5.02 17.81 2.42
N MET A 262 5.19 17.09 3.54
CA MET A 262 4.51 17.38 4.81
C MET A 262 4.91 18.74 5.39
N LEU A 263 6.08 19.27 5.01
CA LEU A 263 6.60 20.57 5.41
C LEU A 263 6.26 21.68 4.41
N ASP A 264 5.80 21.33 3.22
CA ASP A 264 5.50 22.27 2.14
C ASP A 264 4.24 23.09 2.42
N GLU A 265 4.39 24.43 2.46
CA GLU A 265 3.26 25.34 2.72
C GLU A 265 2.21 25.33 1.60
N ARG A 266 2.60 25.01 0.35
CA ARG A 266 1.64 24.84 -0.76
C ARG A 266 0.77 23.63 -0.52
N PHE A 267 1.34 22.52 -0.02
CA PHE A 267 0.57 21.34 0.35
C PHE A 267 -0.39 21.63 1.51
N LYS A 268 0.11 22.21 2.61
CA LYS A 268 -0.72 22.56 3.77
C LYS A 268 -1.87 23.49 3.38
N SER A 269 -1.60 24.50 2.55
CA SER A 269 -2.61 25.40 1.99
C SER A 269 -3.62 24.67 1.11
N ALA A 270 -3.16 23.77 0.22
CA ALA A 270 -4.02 23.00 -0.68
C ALA A 270 -5.02 22.09 0.05
N ILE A 271 -4.60 21.51 1.19
CA ILE A 271 -5.48 20.71 2.06
C ILE A 271 -6.22 21.56 3.12
N GLY A 272 -5.97 22.87 3.15
CA GLY A 272 -6.54 23.81 4.12
C GLY A 272 -6.19 23.48 5.57
N LEU A 273 -4.95 23.08 5.85
CA LEU A 273 -4.44 22.76 7.19
C LEU A 273 -3.57 23.89 7.73
N GLU A 274 -3.84 24.30 8.96
CA GLU A 274 -3.06 25.30 9.68
C GLU A 274 -2.49 24.67 10.95
N LEU A 275 -1.17 24.65 11.05
CA LEU A 275 -0.44 24.20 12.23
C LEU A 275 0.08 25.41 12.99
N ASN A 276 0.08 25.34 14.32
CA ASN A 276 0.82 26.31 15.13
C ASN A 276 2.34 26.08 15.03
N GLY A 277 3.14 26.97 15.63
CA GLY A 277 4.60 26.89 15.56
C GLY A 277 5.14 25.56 16.09
N TRP A 278 4.71 25.14 17.27
CA TRP A 278 5.13 23.87 17.88
C TRP A 278 4.69 22.65 17.08
N GLU A 279 3.47 22.64 16.54
CA GLU A 279 2.96 21.57 15.67
C GLU A 279 3.81 21.46 14.40
N SER A 280 4.26 22.59 13.85
CA SER A 280 5.14 22.65 12.68
C SER A 280 6.55 22.16 12.99
N ASP A 281 7.12 22.61 14.12
CA ASP A 281 8.46 22.20 14.56
C ASP A 281 8.52 20.71 14.89
N PHE A 282 7.52 20.17 15.61
CA PHE A 282 7.46 18.74 15.89
C PHE A 282 7.29 17.92 14.59
N THR A 283 6.47 18.40 13.64
CA THR A 283 6.36 17.75 12.33
C THR A 283 7.69 17.76 11.59
N LYS A 284 8.42 18.89 11.62
CA LYS A 284 9.75 19.01 11.00
C LYS A 284 10.75 18.02 11.60
N ASP A 285 10.86 17.97 12.93
CA ASP A 285 11.76 17.02 13.61
C ASP A 285 11.43 15.57 13.22
N PHE A 286 10.14 15.23 13.19
CA PHE A 286 9.69 13.89 12.84
C PHE A 286 9.99 13.52 11.37
N ILE A 287 9.79 14.46 10.44
CA ILE A 287 10.07 14.26 9.01
C ILE A 287 11.58 14.13 8.77
N ASN A 288 12.41 14.92 9.45
CA ASN A 288 13.87 14.79 9.39
C ASN A 288 14.35 13.39 9.78
N THR A 289 13.77 12.78 10.82
CA THR A 289 14.08 11.38 11.19
C THR A 289 13.69 10.40 10.09
N ILE A 290 12.50 10.56 9.49
CA ILE A 290 12.07 9.71 8.38
C ILE A 290 13.02 9.84 7.19
N GLN A 291 13.51 11.04 6.87
CA GLN A 291 14.49 11.25 5.80
C GLN A 291 15.83 10.58 6.12
N GLN A 292 16.29 10.67 7.36
CA GLN A 292 17.52 9.99 7.79
C GLN A 292 17.38 8.47 7.64
N TRP A 293 16.23 7.91 8.02
CA TRP A 293 15.91 6.51 7.74
C TRP A 293 15.91 6.20 6.24
N GLY A 294 15.30 7.05 5.42
CA GLY A 294 15.28 6.91 3.96
C GLY A 294 16.68 6.92 3.35
N ALA A 295 17.59 7.75 3.86
CA ALA A 295 18.99 7.78 3.42
C ALA A 295 19.73 6.48 3.79
N THR A 296 19.53 5.95 5.00
CA THR A 296 20.09 4.65 5.40
C THR A 296 19.50 3.52 4.56
N ALA A 297 18.18 3.51 4.33
CA ALA A 297 17.51 2.53 3.49
C ALA A 297 18.02 2.55 2.05
N ALA A 298 18.27 3.74 1.48
CA ALA A 298 18.87 3.87 0.15
C ALA A 298 20.23 3.16 0.07
N SER A 299 21.07 3.32 1.09
CA SER A 299 22.38 2.66 1.15
C SER A 299 22.29 1.13 1.21
N VAL A 300 21.22 0.59 1.79
CA VAL A 300 20.99 -0.86 1.91
C VAL A 300 20.39 -1.47 0.64
N ILE A 301 19.44 -0.77 0.00
CA ILE A 301 18.81 -1.24 -1.26
C ILE A 301 19.83 -1.28 -2.39
N GLY A 302 20.76 -0.32 -2.42
CA GLY A 302 21.73 -0.19 -3.50
C GLY A 302 21.16 0.52 -4.72
N ALA A 303 22.04 1.18 -5.48
CA ALA A 303 21.60 2.17 -6.48
C ALA A 303 20.80 1.61 -7.67
N GLN A 304 20.86 0.30 -7.90
CA GLN A 304 20.20 -0.33 -9.04
C GLN A 304 18.71 -0.62 -8.78
N ASP A 305 18.34 -0.81 -7.51
CA ASP A 305 17.00 -1.23 -7.11
C ASP A 305 16.16 -0.08 -6.51
N LEU A 306 16.73 1.12 -6.43
CA LEU A 306 16.04 2.32 -5.97
C LEU A 306 15.19 2.93 -7.08
N ALA A 307 14.05 3.49 -6.69
CA ALA A 307 13.36 4.45 -7.54
C ALA A 307 14.33 5.62 -7.83
N ALA A 308 14.35 6.14 -9.05
CA ALA A 308 14.97 7.44 -9.32
C ALA A 308 13.95 8.51 -8.94
N PRO A 309 14.30 9.57 -8.17
CA PRO A 309 15.59 9.83 -7.52
C PRO A 309 15.83 8.83 -6.39
N GLN A 310 17.10 8.44 -6.22
CA GLN A 310 17.62 7.32 -5.42
C GLN A 310 17.32 7.43 -3.91
N ILE A 311 16.05 7.54 -3.54
CA ILE A 311 15.53 7.69 -2.19
C ILE A 311 15.13 6.33 -1.63
N GLY A 312 15.43 6.06 -0.35
CA GLY A 312 15.00 4.82 0.31
C GLY A 312 13.54 4.87 0.79
N GLY A 313 12.89 6.01 0.59
CA GLY A 313 11.51 6.30 0.95
C GLY A 313 11.25 6.38 2.44
N ILE A 314 10.07 5.94 2.88
CA ILE A 314 9.60 6.07 4.26
C ILE A 314 9.42 4.70 4.95
N PRO A 315 9.62 4.61 6.28
CA PRO A 315 9.69 3.34 6.98
C PRO A 315 8.32 2.70 7.18
N ILE A 316 8.13 1.50 6.64
CA ILE A 316 6.97 0.67 6.95
C ILE A 316 7.10 0.16 8.39
N GLY A 317 6.06 0.33 9.21
CA GLY A 317 6.02 -0.12 10.60
C GLY A 317 5.91 1.00 11.63
N LEU A 318 6.13 2.26 11.24
CA LEU A 318 5.75 3.41 12.06
C LEU A 318 4.30 3.81 11.81
N ALA A 319 3.52 3.96 12.88
CA ALA A 319 2.11 4.32 12.81
C ALA A 319 1.88 5.63 12.03
N ALA A 320 2.72 6.65 12.27
CA ALA A 320 2.57 7.96 11.62
C ALA A 320 2.76 7.91 10.09
N VAL A 321 3.57 6.96 9.59
CA VAL A 321 3.81 6.78 8.15
C VAL A 321 2.51 6.45 7.41
N ARG A 322 1.55 5.78 8.07
CA ARG A 322 0.22 5.50 7.49
C ARG A 322 -0.59 6.76 7.21
N ILE A 323 -0.34 7.86 7.93
CA ILE A 323 -0.97 9.15 7.67
C ILE A 323 -0.26 9.83 6.51
N ILE A 324 1.09 9.87 6.55
CA ILE A 324 1.94 10.49 5.51
C ILE A 324 1.61 9.89 4.13
N THR A 325 1.61 8.57 4.00
CA THR A 325 1.27 7.89 2.74
C THR A 325 -0.11 8.24 2.22
N ASN A 326 -1.07 8.44 3.12
CA ASN A 326 -2.46 8.60 2.72
C ASN A 326 -2.75 10.03 2.26
N VAL A 327 -2.18 11.02 2.95
CA VAL A 327 -2.38 12.45 2.64
C VAL A 327 -1.57 12.95 1.46
N LEU A 328 -0.46 12.28 1.12
CA LEU A 328 0.28 12.51 -0.13
C LEU A 328 -0.65 12.54 -1.35
N LEU A 329 -1.64 11.64 -1.39
CA LEU A 329 -2.53 11.46 -2.54
C LEU A 329 -3.80 12.32 -2.50
N TYR A 330 -3.90 13.28 -1.57
CA TYR A 330 -5.09 14.12 -1.41
C TYR A 330 -5.50 14.84 -2.72
N GLU A 331 -4.55 15.49 -3.39
CA GLU A 331 -4.83 16.22 -4.63
C GLU A 331 -5.16 15.30 -5.80
N MET A 332 -4.58 14.10 -5.85
CA MET A 332 -4.94 13.08 -6.84
C MET A 332 -6.39 12.66 -6.67
N ASP A 333 -6.81 12.36 -5.44
CA ASP A 333 -8.20 11.96 -5.15
C ASP A 333 -9.19 13.04 -5.59
N ARG A 334 -8.89 14.31 -5.26
CA ARG A 334 -9.72 15.46 -5.65
C ARG A 334 -9.80 15.64 -7.16
N ALA A 335 -8.64 15.66 -7.83
CA ALA A 335 -8.57 15.84 -9.28
C ALA A 335 -9.33 14.75 -10.04
N ILE A 336 -9.18 13.47 -9.65
CA ILE A 336 -9.91 12.36 -10.28
C ILE A 336 -11.42 12.54 -10.16
N VAL A 337 -11.91 12.87 -8.96
CA VAL A 337 -13.34 13.05 -8.73
C VAL A 337 -13.88 14.24 -9.53
N ASP A 338 -13.19 15.38 -9.49
CA ASP A 338 -13.62 16.62 -10.13
C ASP A 338 -13.56 16.54 -11.67
N ALA A 339 -12.57 15.87 -12.23
CA ALA A 339 -12.40 15.79 -13.68
C ALA A 339 -13.25 14.68 -14.31
N LEU A 340 -13.28 13.49 -13.70
CA LEU A 340 -13.90 12.31 -14.32
C LEU A 340 -15.37 12.11 -13.94
N HIS A 341 -15.86 12.74 -12.87
CA HIS A 341 -17.20 12.52 -12.33
C HIS A 341 -17.58 11.02 -12.27
N PRO A 342 -16.75 10.19 -11.61
CA PRO A 342 -16.87 8.75 -11.73
C PRO A 342 -18.16 8.23 -11.07
N ILE A 343 -18.66 7.11 -11.58
CA ILE A 343 -19.72 6.32 -10.94
C ILE A 343 -19.24 5.88 -9.55
N TYR A 344 -17.99 5.44 -9.47
CA TYR A 344 -17.32 5.14 -8.22
C TYR A 344 -15.83 5.48 -8.30
N TYR A 345 -15.32 6.08 -7.21
CA TYR A 345 -13.90 6.22 -6.97
C TYR A 345 -13.63 5.93 -5.51
N GLY A 346 -12.63 5.10 -5.25
CA GLY A 346 -12.17 4.83 -3.90
C GLY A 346 -10.73 4.36 -3.91
N ARG A 347 -9.98 4.74 -2.87
CA ARG A 347 -8.61 4.36 -2.66
C ARG A 347 -8.41 3.71 -1.31
N TYR A 348 -7.73 2.58 -1.28
CA TYR A 348 -7.27 1.90 -0.08
C TYR A 348 -5.74 2.05 0.03
N VAL A 349 -5.28 3.17 0.60
CA VAL A 349 -3.86 3.56 0.59
C VAL A 349 -3.33 3.68 -0.84
N ASP A 350 -2.62 2.71 -1.39
CA ASP A 350 -2.08 2.72 -2.74
C ASP A 350 -2.97 2.00 -3.77
N ASP A 351 -3.89 1.15 -3.32
CA ASP A 351 -4.86 0.49 -4.21
C ASP A 351 -5.95 1.49 -4.63
N VAL A 352 -6.14 1.69 -5.94
CA VAL A 352 -7.18 2.58 -6.50
C VAL A 352 -8.21 1.75 -7.26
N PHE A 353 -9.50 2.07 -7.06
CA PHE A 353 -10.61 1.51 -7.81
C PHE A 353 -11.46 2.64 -8.38
N LEU A 354 -11.57 2.66 -9.71
CA LEU A 354 -12.28 3.67 -10.48
C LEU A 354 -13.31 3.01 -11.39
N VAL A 355 -14.52 3.55 -11.43
CA VAL A 355 -15.60 3.14 -12.34
C VAL A 355 -16.14 4.39 -13.01
N ILE A 356 -16.10 4.42 -14.35
CA ILE A 356 -16.62 5.52 -15.16
C ILE A 356 -17.67 4.99 -16.14
N LYS A 357 -18.56 5.88 -16.58
CA LYS A 357 -19.53 5.57 -17.64
C LYS A 357 -18.79 5.37 -18.96
N ASP A 358 -19.09 4.27 -19.66
CA ASP A 358 -18.56 4.00 -20.99
C ASP A 358 -19.44 4.66 -22.06
N SER A 359 -18.82 5.51 -22.88
CA SER A 359 -19.47 6.12 -24.05
C SER A 359 -19.58 5.16 -25.25
N GLY A 360 -19.00 3.97 -25.16
CA GLY A 360 -18.88 2.99 -26.24
C GLY A 360 -17.80 3.32 -27.27
N ARG A 361 -17.03 4.38 -27.03
CA ARG A 361 -15.96 4.85 -27.93
C ARG A 361 -14.58 4.31 -27.56
N ILE A 362 -14.38 3.92 -26.30
CA ILE A 362 -13.10 3.41 -25.79
C ILE A 362 -13.07 1.90 -26.04
N LYS A 363 -12.09 1.44 -26.83
CA LYS A 363 -11.98 0.04 -27.27
C LYS A 363 -10.73 -0.67 -26.77
N SER A 364 -9.86 0.03 -26.06
CA SER A 364 -8.63 -0.53 -25.52
C SER A 364 -8.14 0.25 -24.30
N THR A 365 -7.20 -0.34 -23.56
CA THR A 365 -6.57 0.30 -22.40
C THR A 365 -5.80 1.57 -22.78
N GLU A 366 -5.15 1.59 -23.94
CA GLU A 366 -4.43 2.76 -24.45
C GLU A 366 -5.41 3.91 -24.73
N GLN A 367 -6.57 3.62 -25.33
CA GLN A 367 -7.61 4.61 -25.55
C GLN A 367 -8.22 5.11 -24.25
N LEU A 368 -8.34 4.25 -23.24
CA LEU A 368 -8.80 4.64 -21.90
C LEU A 368 -7.82 5.63 -21.27
N TRP A 369 -6.52 5.33 -21.32
CA TRP A 369 -5.49 6.22 -20.79
C TRP A 369 -5.42 7.55 -21.55
N LEU A 370 -5.57 7.55 -22.88
CA LEU A 370 -5.69 8.79 -23.65
C LEU A 370 -6.88 9.64 -23.21
N TYR A 371 -8.04 9.01 -22.95
CA TYR A 371 -9.21 9.70 -22.42
C TYR A 371 -8.95 10.28 -21.02
N ILE A 372 -8.44 9.47 -20.09
CA ILE A 372 -8.14 9.90 -18.71
C ILE A 372 -7.12 11.05 -18.71
N SER A 373 -6.02 10.93 -19.45
CA SER A 373 -4.99 11.98 -19.57
C SER A 373 -5.53 13.25 -20.25
N SER A 374 -6.54 13.16 -21.12
CA SER A 374 -7.19 14.34 -21.69
C SER A 374 -8.05 15.10 -20.67
N CYS A 375 -8.65 14.39 -19.71
CA CYS A 375 -9.42 14.99 -18.62
C CYS A 375 -8.50 15.51 -17.51
N LEU A 376 -7.36 14.86 -17.31
CA LEU A 376 -6.40 15.12 -16.24
C LEU A 376 -5.02 15.43 -16.84
N PRO A 377 -4.87 16.58 -17.54
CA PRO A 377 -3.64 16.91 -18.22
C PRO A 377 -2.47 16.98 -17.23
N ASN A 378 -1.35 16.38 -17.60
CA ASN A 378 -0.11 16.29 -16.82
C ASN A 378 -0.14 15.37 -15.59
N MET A 379 -1.28 14.83 -15.16
CA MET A 379 -1.35 13.97 -13.97
C MET A 379 -0.89 12.55 -14.26
N PHE A 380 -1.24 12.00 -15.42
CA PHE A 380 -0.81 10.66 -15.86
C PHE A 380 0.07 10.77 -17.09
N ARG A 381 1.34 10.40 -16.96
CA ARG A 381 2.30 10.31 -18.06
C ARG A 381 2.45 8.86 -18.46
N VAL A 382 1.99 8.53 -19.66
CA VAL A 382 1.92 7.16 -20.16
C VAL A 382 3.04 6.92 -21.16
N SER A 383 3.82 5.87 -20.95
CA SER A 383 4.92 5.45 -21.82
C SER A 383 4.91 3.93 -21.97
N GLY A 384 4.28 3.44 -23.03
CA GLY A 384 4.01 2.00 -23.18
C GLY A 384 3.02 1.54 -22.10
N GLU A 385 3.39 0.50 -21.34
CA GLU A 385 2.59 -0.02 -20.22
C GLU A 385 2.85 0.73 -18.89
N GLU A 386 3.90 1.56 -18.84
CA GLU A 386 4.24 2.33 -17.66
C GLU A 386 3.41 3.62 -17.57
N VAL A 387 2.91 3.88 -16.37
CA VAL A 387 2.17 5.11 -16.05
C VAL A 387 2.81 5.78 -14.85
N GLU A 388 3.46 6.93 -15.06
CA GLU A 388 3.94 7.81 -13.98
C GLU A 388 2.79 8.74 -13.55
N VAL A 389 2.58 8.83 -12.25
CA VAL A 389 1.57 9.71 -11.63
C VAL A 389 2.26 10.96 -11.08
N CYS A 390 1.91 12.12 -11.61
CA CYS A 390 2.37 13.42 -11.18
C CYS A 390 1.25 14.10 -10.37
N LEU A 391 1.50 14.37 -9.10
CA LEU A 391 0.51 14.96 -8.22
C LEU A 391 0.28 16.45 -8.56
N PRO A 392 -0.99 16.91 -8.63
CA PRO A 392 -1.28 18.33 -8.77
C PRO A 392 -0.71 19.15 -7.60
N GLY A 393 -0.43 20.43 -7.84
CA GLY A 393 0.02 21.35 -6.79
C GLY A 393 1.53 21.42 -6.56
N ASN A 394 2.34 20.63 -7.28
CA ASN A 394 3.81 20.70 -7.29
C ASN A 394 4.48 20.57 -5.90
N TYR A 395 3.84 19.86 -4.96
CA TYR A 395 4.38 19.61 -3.63
C TYR A 395 5.10 18.26 -3.49
N GLN A 396 5.00 17.38 -4.50
CA GLN A 396 5.47 15.99 -4.39
C GLN A 396 6.98 15.84 -4.15
N GLY A 397 7.76 16.91 -4.34
CA GLY A 397 9.22 16.89 -4.15
C GLY A 397 9.88 15.82 -5.02
N GLU A 398 10.77 15.05 -4.40
CA GLU A 398 11.49 13.94 -5.04
C GLU A 398 10.65 12.65 -5.12
N THR A 399 9.40 12.66 -4.67
CA THR A 399 8.48 11.51 -4.78
C THR A 399 8.26 11.11 -6.23
N LYS A 400 8.34 9.80 -6.52
CA LYS A 400 8.13 9.22 -7.85
C LYS A 400 7.15 8.08 -7.84
N LEU A 401 5.91 8.38 -8.25
CA LEU A 401 4.81 7.43 -8.23
C LEU A 401 4.64 6.78 -9.60
N ARG A 402 4.64 5.45 -9.64
CA ARG A 402 4.39 4.68 -10.87
C ARG A 402 3.36 3.58 -10.60
N LEU A 403 2.49 3.34 -11.55
CA LEU A 403 1.54 2.22 -11.48
C LEU A 403 2.22 0.92 -11.89
N LYS A 404 1.88 -0.17 -11.22
CA LYS A 404 2.41 -1.50 -11.52
C LYS A 404 1.70 -2.11 -12.73
N PRO A 405 2.37 -2.28 -13.89
CA PRO A 405 1.71 -2.71 -15.13
C PRO A 405 0.92 -4.00 -15.00
N GLU A 406 1.49 -5.03 -14.35
CA GLU A 406 0.86 -6.37 -14.28
C GLU A 406 -0.37 -6.40 -13.34
N LYS A 407 -0.59 -5.34 -12.57
CA LYS A 407 -1.75 -5.20 -11.68
C LYS A 407 -2.79 -4.21 -12.19
N GLN A 408 -2.55 -3.54 -13.32
CA GLN A 408 -3.58 -2.73 -13.96
C GLN A 408 -4.60 -3.66 -14.60
N ARG A 409 -5.83 -3.66 -14.10
CA ARG A 409 -6.93 -4.44 -14.68
C ARG A 409 -8.05 -3.52 -15.13
N VAL A 410 -8.46 -3.70 -16.38
CA VAL A 410 -9.52 -2.91 -17.02
C VAL A 410 -10.64 -3.84 -17.45
N PHE A 411 -11.88 -3.49 -17.11
CA PHE A 411 -13.07 -4.25 -17.46
C PHE A 411 -14.06 -3.35 -18.19
N PHE A 412 -14.39 -3.72 -19.43
CA PHE A 412 -15.44 -3.08 -20.21
C PHE A 412 -16.71 -3.90 -20.07
N LEU A 413 -17.72 -3.34 -19.42
CA LEU A 413 -18.90 -4.08 -18.97
C LEU A 413 -20.18 -3.44 -19.50
N ARG A 414 -21.07 -4.28 -20.04
CA ARG A 414 -22.38 -3.85 -20.55
C ARG A 414 -23.41 -4.97 -20.42
N GLY A 415 -24.63 -4.58 -20.03
CA GLY A 415 -25.80 -5.46 -20.01
C GLY A 415 -25.59 -6.75 -19.19
N GLN A 416 -26.33 -7.80 -19.52
CA GLN A 416 -26.30 -9.06 -18.78
C GLN A 416 -24.93 -9.76 -18.83
N ALA A 417 -24.26 -9.77 -19.98
CA ALA A 417 -22.93 -10.37 -20.11
C ALA A 417 -21.89 -9.72 -19.19
N GLY A 418 -21.98 -8.39 -19.00
CA GLY A 418 -21.13 -7.68 -18.03
C GLY A 418 -21.41 -8.09 -16.59
N ARG A 419 -22.68 -8.35 -16.24
CA ARG A 419 -23.08 -8.81 -14.90
C ARG A 419 -22.61 -10.24 -14.63
N ASP A 420 -22.70 -11.11 -15.64
CA ASP A 420 -22.20 -12.48 -15.56
C ASP A 420 -20.67 -12.50 -15.38
N LEU A 421 -19.94 -11.62 -16.08
CA LEU A 421 -18.50 -11.46 -15.89
C LEU A 421 -18.17 -10.97 -14.48
N LEU A 422 -18.90 -9.99 -13.95
CA LEU A 422 -18.73 -9.46 -12.59
C LEU A 422 -18.87 -10.54 -11.51
N SER A 423 -19.74 -11.53 -11.71
CA SER A 423 -19.92 -12.64 -10.76
C SER A 423 -18.71 -13.58 -10.64
N ASN A 424 -17.76 -13.49 -11.58
CA ASN A 424 -16.54 -14.29 -11.64
C ASN A 424 -15.27 -13.50 -11.30
N ILE A 425 -15.40 -12.20 -10.95
CA ILE A 425 -14.32 -11.29 -10.54
C ILE A 425 -14.39 -11.08 -9.03
#